data_AF-A0A6N9J6Z7-F1
#
_entry.id   AF-A0A6N9J6Z7-F1
#
_cell.length_a   1.000
_cell.length_b   1.000
_cell.length_c   1.000
_cell.angle_alpha   90.00
_cell.angle_beta   90.00
_cell.angle_gamma   90.00
#
_symmetry.space_group_name_H-M   'P 1'
#
loop_
_entity.id
_entity.type
_entity.pdbx_description
1 polymer ?
#
loop_
_entity_poly.entity_id
_entity_poly.type
_entity_poly.pdbx_seq_one_letter_code
_entity_poly.pdbx_strand_id
1 'polypeptide(L)'
;MPIEPGTDEERLMLGRWIKRGQNLIVGTSSLGDSYLDPNVKRNEEIQKKSEDYVAFDHKVSEELPHLKGKFRWDLEKYYRDRYGPYLPED
;
A
#
# COMPACT_ATOMS: atom_id res chain seq x y z
N MET A 1 -16.34 4.24 7.28
CA MET A 1 -15.97 3.64 8.58
C MET A 1 -14.64 2.94 8.38
N PRO A 2 -13.69 3.05 9.30
CA PRO A 2 -12.43 2.31 9.19
C PRO A 2 -12.73 0.81 9.20
N ILE A 3 -11.96 0.06 8.41
CA ILE A 3 -12.06 -1.39 8.29
C ILE A 3 -11.54 -2.04 9.57
N GLU A 4 -12.30 -2.99 10.10
CA GLU A 4 -11.92 -3.68 11.34
C GLU A 4 -10.74 -4.64 11.12
N PRO A 5 -9.80 -4.73 12.07
CA PRO A 5 -8.70 -5.68 11.99
C PRO A 5 -9.18 -7.14 11.98
N GLY A 6 -8.60 -7.97 11.12
CA GLY A 6 -8.88 -9.40 11.01
C GLY A 6 -9.99 -9.76 10.04
N THR A 7 -10.55 -8.77 9.34
CA THR A 7 -11.61 -8.97 8.37
C THR A 7 -11.06 -9.32 6.98
N ASP A 8 -11.90 -9.94 6.14
CA ASP A 8 -11.58 -10.14 4.73
C ASP A 8 -11.40 -8.80 3.98
N GLU A 9 -12.08 -7.74 4.42
CA GLU A 9 -11.89 -6.40 3.88
C GLU A 9 -10.47 -5.87 4.16
N GLU A 10 -9.94 -6.07 5.37
CA GLU A 10 -8.54 -5.71 5.69
C GLU A 10 -7.59 -6.52 4.81
N ARG A 11 -7.82 -7.83 4.69
CA ARG A 11 -7.01 -8.70 3.83
C ARG A 11 -6.99 -8.18 2.39
N LEU A 12 -8.14 -7.92 1.79
CA LEU A 12 -8.20 -7.44 0.40
C LEU A 12 -7.56 -6.06 0.24
N MET A 13 -7.82 -5.14 1.16
CA MET A 13 -7.31 -3.77 1.09
C MET A 13 -5.78 -3.74 1.25
N LEU A 14 -5.26 -4.37 2.30
CA LEU A 14 -3.83 -4.43 2.56
C LEU A 14 -3.10 -5.23 1.47
N GLY A 15 -3.68 -6.34 1.01
CA GLY A 15 -3.11 -7.15 -0.06
C GLY A 15 -2.99 -6.37 -1.38
N ARG A 16 -4.01 -5.59 -1.74
CA ARG A 16 -3.96 -4.68 -2.90
C ARG A 16 -2.91 -3.59 -2.74
N TRP A 17 -2.77 -3.02 -1.55
CA TRP A 17 -1.75 -2.02 -1.26
C TRP A 17 -0.34 -2.59 -1.47
N ILE A 18 -0.05 -3.76 -0.88
CA ILE A 18 1.23 -4.45 -1.05
C ILE A 18 1.50 -4.73 -2.54
N LYS A 19 0.51 -5.29 -3.25
CA LYS A 19 0.64 -5.67 -4.67
C LYS A 19 0.91 -4.45 -5.55
N ARG A 20 0.10 -3.39 -5.43
CA ARG A 20 0.22 -2.18 -6.24
C ARG A 20 1.52 -1.42 -6.00
N GLY A 21 2.07 -1.51 -4.79
CA GLY A 21 3.36 -0.89 -4.49
C GLY A 21 4.55 -1.62 -5.10
N GLN A 22 4.39 -2.86 -5.59
CA GLN A 22 5.50 -3.61 -6.18
C GLN A 22 6.00 -2.90 -7.45
N ASN A 23 7.32 -2.82 -7.59
CA ASN A 23 8.00 -2.22 -8.74
C ASN A 23 7.71 -0.72 -8.98
N LEU A 24 7.23 0.02 -7.97
CA LEU A 24 7.07 1.48 -8.02
C LEU A 24 8.19 2.20 -7.29
N ILE A 25 8.61 3.34 -7.84
CA ILE A 25 9.63 4.22 -7.24
C ILE A 25 8.90 5.41 -6.59
N VAL A 26 8.49 5.19 -5.35
CA VAL A 26 7.86 6.20 -4.48
C VAL A 26 8.75 6.46 -3.26
N GLY A 27 8.64 7.66 -2.70
CA GLY A 27 9.31 8.06 -1.48
C GLY A 27 8.60 7.49 -0.25
N THR A 28 9.39 7.13 0.75
CA THR A 28 9.01 6.37 1.95
C THR A 28 8.48 4.96 1.67
N SER A 29 8.52 4.12 2.70
CA SER A 29 7.97 2.76 2.67
C SER A 29 6.88 2.59 3.73
N SER A 30 6.38 3.68 4.32
CA SER A 30 5.41 3.64 5.40
C SER A 30 4.00 3.86 4.85
N LEU A 31 3.03 3.08 5.35
CA LEU A 31 1.64 3.22 4.91
C LEU A 31 1.09 4.61 5.25
N GLY A 32 0.61 5.32 4.23
CA GLY A 32 0.01 6.64 4.33
C GLY A 32 0.98 7.81 4.23
N ASP A 33 2.27 7.54 4.01
CA ASP A 33 3.32 8.56 3.86
C ASP A 33 4.02 8.49 2.50
N SER A 34 3.45 7.78 1.53
CA SER A 34 4.04 7.67 0.19
C SER A 34 3.99 9.01 -0.54
N TYR A 35 5.07 9.40 -1.22
CA TYR A 35 5.09 10.62 -2.03
C TYR A 35 5.89 10.45 -3.33
N LEU A 36 5.70 11.36 -4.27
CA LEU A 36 6.51 11.44 -5.49
C LEU A 36 7.57 12.51 -5.36
N ASP A 37 8.84 12.11 -5.40
CA ASP A 37 9.94 13.07 -5.51
C ASP A 37 9.87 13.76 -6.89
N PRO A 38 9.76 15.10 -6.95
CA PRO A 38 9.68 15.87 -8.19
C PRO A 38 10.98 15.84 -9.00
N ASN A 39 12.12 15.46 -8.40
CA ASN A 39 13.41 15.38 -9.08
C ASN A 39 13.61 14.05 -9.83
N VAL A 40 12.78 13.04 -9.56
CA VAL A 40 12.87 11.73 -10.21
C VAL A 40 12.12 11.76 -11.54
N LYS A 41 12.84 11.59 -12.65
CA LYS A 41 12.23 11.49 -13.98
C LYS A 41 11.60 10.12 -14.17
N ARG A 42 10.30 10.11 -14.48
CA ARG A 42 9.49 8.91 -14.77
C ARG A 42 8.92 9.05 -16.19
N ASN A 43 8.72 7.93 -16.88
CA ASN A 43 7.92 7.95 -18.11
C ASN A 43 6.44 8.15 -17.75
N GLU A 44 5.59 8.51 -18.72
CA GLU A 44 4.17 8.84 -18.47
C GLU A 44 3.40 7.68 -17.82
N GLU A 45 3.68 6.44 -18.22
CA GLU A 45 3.01 5.25 -17.67
C GLU A 45 3.35 5.04 -16.19
N ILE A 46 4.64 5.11 -15.85
CA ILE A 46 5.13 4.95 -14.47
C ILE A 46 4.73 6.14 -13.62
N GLN A 47 4.70 7.35 -14.18
CA GLN A 47 4.20 8.55 -13.51
C GLN A 47 2.76 8.33 -13.05
N LYS A 48 1.87 7.96 -13.98
CA LYS A 48 0.46 7.72 -13.66
C LYS A 48 0.28 6.60 -12.64
N LYS A 49 0.97 5.46 -12.81
CA LYS A 49 0.93 4.36 -11.84
C LYS A 49 1.39 4.78 -10.44
N SER A 50 2.40 5.66 -10.37
CA SER A 50 2.93 6.15 -9.09
C SER A 50 1.99 7.15 -8.43
N GLU A 51 1.34 8.03 -9.20
CA GLU A 51 0.29 8.94 -8.71
C GLU A 51 -0.92 8.17 -8.18
N ASP A 52 -1.40 7.19 -8.95
CA ASP A 52 -2.51 6.32 -8.56
C ASP A 52 -2.17 5.55 -7.26
N TYR A 53 -0.93 5.08 -7.13
CA TYR A 53 -0.46 4.41 -5.93
C TYR A 53 -0.39 5.34 -4.72
N VAL A 54 0.15 6.55 -4.86
CA VAL A 54 0.23 7.52 -3.74
C VAL A 54 -1.16 7.91 -3.26
N ALA A 55 -2.09 8.18 -4.18
CA ALA A 55 -3.48 8.44 -3.81
C ALA A 55 -4.11 7.24 -3.09
N PHE A 56 -3.82 6.03 -3.56
CA PHE A 56 -4.30 4.80 -2.94
C PHE A 56 -3.68 4.55 -1.56
N ASP A 57 -2.39 4.82 -1.37
CA ASP A 57 -1.68 4.70 -0.09
C ASP A 57 -2.31 5.56 1.00
N HIS A 58 -2.57 6.83 0.69
CA HIS A 58 -3.25 7.74 1.62
C HIS A 58 -4.65 7.25 1.97
N LYS A 59 -5.43 6.80 0.97
CA LYS A 59 -6.76 6.21 1.20
C LYS A 59 -6.70 4.97 2.10
N VAL A 60 -5.78 4.04 1.83
CA VAL A 60 -5.63 2.83 2.64
C VAL A 60 -5.25 3.19 4.08
N SER A 61 -4.49 4.25 4.31
CA SER A 61 -4.16 4.72 5.67
C SER A 61 -5.37 5.27 6.44
N GLU A 62 -6.38 5.79 5.75
CA GLU A 62 -7.64 6.24 6.35
C GLU A 62 -8.58 5.06 6.61
N GLU A 63 -8.58 4.06 5.72
CA GLU A 63 -9.39 2.85 5.86
C GLU A 63 -8.80 1.86 6.88
N LEU A 64 -7.46 1.85 7.05
CA LEU A 64 -6.72 0.98 7.99
C LEU A 64 -5.86 1.80 8.97
N PRO A 65 -6.47 2.64 9.83
CA PRO A 65 -5.73 3.57 10.68
C PRO A 65 -4.82 2.86 11.70
N HIS A 66 -5.12 1.62 12.09
CA HIS A 66 -4.27 0.80 12.99
C HIS A 66 -2.98 0.29 12.33
N LEU A 67 -2.87 0.39 11.01
CA LEU A 67 -1.68 0.04 10.24
C LEU A 67 -0.90 1.27 9.74
N LYS A 68 -1.45 2.47 9.87
CA LYS A 68 -0.85 3.71 9.41
C LYS A 68 0.55 3.92 10.01
N GLY A 69 1.49 4.38 9.20
CA GLY A 69 2.88 4.64 9.58
C GLY A 69 3.75 3.39 9.73
N LYS A 70 3.19 2.18 9.61
CA LYS A 70 4.00 0.95 9.62
C LYS A 70 4.74 0.79 8.30
N PHE A 71 5.95 0.27 8.39
CA PHE A 71 6.76 0.00 7.21
C PHE A 71 6.19 -1.16 6.40
N ARG A 72 6.40 -1.08 5.08
CA ARG A 72 5.96 -2.10 4.13
C ARG A 72 6.42 -3.50 4.50
N TRP A 73 7.67 -3.67 4.93
CA TRP A 73 8.19 -4.99 5.30
C TRP A 73 7.44 -5.58 6.53
N ASP A 74 7.09 -4.74 7.50
CA ASP A 74 6.27 -5.13 8.67
C ASP A 74 4.86 -5.52 8.23
N LEU A 75 4.29 -4.77 7.29
CA LEU A 75 2.95 -5.00 6.75
C LEU A 75 2.88 -6.26 5.88
N GLU A 76 3.92 -6.53 5.09
CA GLU A 76 4.07 -7.76 4.31
C GLU A 76 4.20 -8.98 5.22
N LYS A 77 4.97 -8.87 6.30
CA LYS A 77 5.07 -9.91 7.32
C LYS A 77 3.72 -10.11 8.02
N TYR A 78 3.09 -9.04 8.48
CA TYR A 78 1.77 -9.08 9.12
C TYR A 78 0.72 -9.75 8.23
N TYR A 79 0.68 -9.37 6.94
CA TYR A 79 -0.21 -9.97 5.96
C TYR A 79 0.06 -11.47 5.83
N ARG A 80 1.32 -11.87 5.67
CA ARG A 80 1.71 -13.27 5.51
C ARG A 80 1.36 -14.12 6.72
N ASP A 81 1.66 -13.62 7.92
CA ASP A 81 1.44 -14.32 9.17
C ASP A 81 -0.05 -14.52 9.45
N ARG A 82 -0.91 -13.60 8.99
CA ARG A 82 -2.37 -13.63 9.25
C ARG A 82 -3.19 -14.27 8.13
N TYR A 83 -2.84 -14.00 6.87
CA TYR A 83 -3.66 -14.32 5.70
C TYR A 83 -3.00 -15.31 4.73
N GLY A 84 -1.74 -15.66 4.98
CA GLY A 84 -0.95 -16.53 4.11
C GLY A 84 -0.17 -15.77 3.02
N PRO A 85 0.60 -16.48 2.20
CA PRO A 85 1.58 -15.87 1.30
C PRO A 85 0.97 -15.26 0.03
N TYR A 86 -0.31 -15.51 -0.25
CA TYR A 86 -0.95 -15.14 -1.52
C TYR A 86 -1.62 -13.77 -1.41
N LEU A 87 -1.19 -12.85 -2.28
CA LEU A 87 -1.84 -11.57 -2.50
C LEU A 87 -3.10 -11.75 -3.35
N PRO A 88 -4.13 -10.88 -3.20
CA PRO A 88 -5.35 -10.98 -3.98
C PRO A 88 -5.10 -10.85 -5.48
N GLU A 89 -5.94 -11.54 -6.27
CA GLU A 89 -6.04 -11.31 -7.71
C GLU A 89 -6.60 -9.90 -7.98
N ASP A 90 -6.26 -9.33 -9.15
CA ASP A 90 -6.72 -7.98 -9.53
C ASP A 90 -8.22 -7.94 -9.79
#